data_AF-V9D5K6-F1
#
_entry.id   AF-V9D5K6-F1
#
_cell.length_a   1.000
_cell.length_b   1.000
_cell.length_c   1.000
_cell.angle_alpha   90.00
_cell.angle_beta   90.00
_cell.angle_gamma   90.00
#
_symmetry.space_group_name_H-M   'P 1'
#
loop_
_entity.id
_entity.type
_entity.pdbx_description
1 polymer ?
#
loop_
_entity_poly.entity_id
_entity_poly.type
_entity_poly.pdbx_seq_one_letter_code
_entity_poly.pdbx_strand_id
1 'polypeptide(L)'
;MSLASPIFKVMFISGFKESLTSRGTASESLSISLPDDDPAVFVYLSKVVHFQDPKLPNNVDIVFVENLAVWYDKYQCTAPIASCVQAPLEKLAVSASVDDLHKVLLVACLLDAPHLFSSTSWKILVAQEEPFLAAPETMNHPRIPVYLLSE
;
A
#
# COMPACT_ATOMS: atom_id res chain seq x y z
N MET A 1 12.65 9.67 10.33
CA MET A 1 12.05 8.33 10.32
C MET A 1 11.07 8.05 11.48
N SER A 2 11.44 8.08 12.76
CA SER A 2 10.50 7.74 13.87
C SER A 2 9.24 8.60 13.97
N LEU A 3 9.26 9.83 13.42
CA LEU A 3 8.08 10.70 13.34
C LEU A 3 7.08 10.27 12.26
N ALA A 4 7.55 9.52 11.26
CA ALA A 4 6.75 9.15 10.08
C ALA A 4 6.40 7.66 10.04
N SER A 5 6.97 6.86 10.93
CA SER A 5 6.76 5.42 11.00
C SER A 5 6.84 4.95 12.45
N PRO A 6 5.80 4.29 12.97
CA PRO A 6 5.83 3.66 14.28
C PRO A 6 6.83 2.49 14.30
N ILE A 7 7.05 1.81 13.17
CA ILE A 7 8.04 0.73 13.06
C ILE A 7 9.45 1.27 13.31
N PHE A 8 9.84 2.38 12.67
CA PHE A 8 11.14 3.01 12.95
C PHE A 8 11.22 3.56 14.37
N LYS A 9 10.10 4.04 14.94
CA LYS A 9 10.07 4.47 16.35
C LYS A 9 10.38 3.31 17.29
N VAL A 10 9.75 2.16 17.08
CA VAL A 10 9.97 0.94 17.86
C VAL A 10 11.39 0.43 17.64
N MET A 11 11.86 0.35 16.39
CA MET A 11 13.20 -0.12 16.02
C MET A 11 14.32 0.67 16.72
N PHE A 12 14.16 1.99 16.88
CA PHE A 12 15.20 2.84 17.48
C PHE A 12 15.13 2.93 19.01
N ILE A 13 13.99 2.59 19.62
CA ILE A 13 13.74 2.81 21.07
C ILE A 13 13.67 1.49 21.84
N SER A 14 13.05 0.46 21.28
CA SER A 14 12.84 -0.81 21.98
C SER A 14 14.02 -1.74 21.75
N GLY A 15 14.39 -2.52 22.77
CA GLY A 15 15.62 -3.32 22.94
C GLY A 15 16.00 -4.33 21.85
N PHE A 16 15.52 -4.17 20.62
CA PHE A 16 16.06 -4.79 19.43
C PHE A 16 17.54 -4.44 19.22
N LYS A 17 18.21 -5.28 18.43
CA LYS A 17 19.65 -5.18 18.14
C LYS A 17 20.03 -3.79 17.61
N GLU A 18 19.13 -3.17 16.85
CA GLU A 18 19.25 -1.84 16.26
C GLU A 18 19.21 -0.70 17.29
N SER A 19 18.51 -0.90 18.42
CA SER A 19 18.50 0.07 19.53
C SER A 19 19.71 -0.10 20.47
N LEU A 20 20.30 -1.30 20.51
CA LEU A 20 21.45 -1.59 21.37
C LEU A 20 22.75 -1.00 20.82
N THR A 21 22.88 -0.92 19.50
CA THR A 21 23.96 -0.17 18.83
C THR A 21 23.85 1.34 19.05
N SER A 22 22.67 1.86 19.41
CA SER A 22 22.40 3.28 19.71
C SER A 22 23.02 3.78 21.01
N ARG A 23 23.48 2.87 21.89
CA ARG A 23 24.03 3.22 23.22
C ARG A 23 25.54 3.49 23.23
N GLY A 24 26.16 3.59 22.06
CA GLY A 24 27.53 4.07 21.89
C GLY A 24 27.64 5.59 22.08
N THR A 25 28.79 6.07 22.52
CA THR A 25 29.09 7.49 22.79
C THR A 25 28.62 8.40 21.65
N ALA A 26 28.11 9.60 22.00
CA ALA A 26 27.41 10.59 21.15
C ALA A 26 28.14 11.09 19.88
N SER A 27 29.27 10.50 19.50
CA SER A 27 30.13 10.92 18.39
C SER A 27 30.26 9.90 17.26
N GLU A 28 29.66 8.70 17.35
CA GLU A 28 29.67 7.72 16.26
C GLU A 28 28.35 7.74 15.49
N SER A 29 28.43 7.74 14.15
CA SER A 29 27.26 7.59 13.29
C SER A 29 26.63 6.21 13.53
N LEU A 30 25.44 6.20 14.11
CA LEU A 30 24.66 4.98 14.31
C LEU A 30 24.32 4.36 12.96
N SER A 31 24.88 3.19 12.69
CA SER A 31 24.58 2.39 11.50
C SER A 31 23.58 1.30 11.86
N ILE A 32 22.45 1.28 11.16
CA ILE A 32 21.41 0.25 11.28
C ILE A 32 21.47 -0.59 10.02
N SER A 33 21.70 -1.90 10.19
CA SER A 33 21.72 -2.85 9.07
C SER A 33 20.31 -3.32 8.75
N LEU A 34 19.92 -3.14 7.50
CA LEU A 34 18.63 -3.53 6.95
C LEU A 34 18.86 -4.48 5.76
N PRO A 35 19.25 -5.74 6.00
CA PRO A 35 19.76 -6.63 4.95
C PRO A 35 18.68 -7.09 3.95
N ASP A 36 17.42 -7.10 4.38
CA ASP A 36 16.29 -7.54 3.55
C ASP A 36 15.70 -6.39 2.71
N ASP A 37 16.26 -5.19 2.84
CA ASP A 37 15.73 -3.98 2.25
C ASP A 37 16.55 -3.57 1.01
N ASP A 38 15.86 -3.37 -0.12
CA ASP A 38 16.43 -2.75 -1.31
C ASP A 38 16.86 -1.30 -1.00
N PRO A 39 18.15 -0.95 -1.13
CA PRO A 39 18.65 0.39 -0.86
C PRO A 39 17.99 1.48 -1.71
N ALA A 40 17.66 1.21 -2.97
CA ALA A 40 17.06 2.19 -3.88
C ALA A 40 15.63 2.54 -3.44
N VAL A 41 14.85 1.52 -3.04
CA VAL A 41 13.49 1.72 -2.53
C VAL A 41 13.51 2.44 -1.19
N PHE A 42 14.46 2.11 -0.31
CA PHE A 42 14.61 2.79 0.98
C PHE A 42 14.98 4.27 0.83
N VAL A 43 15.84 4.61 -0.13
CA VAL A 43 16.17 6.03 -0.45
C VAL A 43 14.93 6.76 -0.95
N TYR A 44 14.12 6.13 -1.80
CA TYR A 44 12.86 6.72 -2.26
C TYR A 44 11.90 6.97 -1.09
N LEU A 45 11.63 5.95 -0.27
CA LEU A 45 10.82 6.07 0.94
C LEU A 45 11.31 7.21 1.84
N SER A 46 12.63 7.30 2.03
CA SER A 46 13.25 8.33 2.87
C SER A 46 12.96 9.74 2.34
N LYS A 47 13.06 9.95 1.02
CA LYS A 47 12.73 11.21 0.39
C LYS A 47 11.25 11.57 0.55
N VAL A 48 10.36 10.60 0.37
CA VAL A 48 8.91 10.81 0.54
C VAL A 48 8.57 11.22 1.96
N VAL A 49 9.07 10.46 2.95
CA VAL A 49 8.86 10.73 4.38
C VAL A 49 9.38 12.10 4.80
N HIS A 50 10.46 12.57 4.18
CA HIS A 50 11.06 13.88 4.45
C HIS A 50 10.56 15.00 3.53
N PHE A 51 9.52 14.76 2.72
CA PHE A 51 8.97 15.71 1.73
C PHE A 51 10.03 16.27 0.77
N GLN A 52 11.07 15.50 0.46
CA GLN A 52 12.15 15.88 -0.44
C GLN A 52 11.81 15.45 -1.87
N ASP A 53 10.92 16.21 -2.53
CA ASP A 53 10.44 16.06 -3.92
C ASP A 53 10.81 14.70 -4.57
N PRO A 54 10.18 13.60 -4.11
CA PRO A 54 10.44 12.29 -4.66
C PRO A 54 9.76 12.24 -6.02
N LYS A 55 10.48 12.66 -7.07
CA LYS A 55 10.00 12.52 -8.44
C LYS A 55 9.63 11.07 -8.69
N LEU A 56 8.34 10.82 -8.88
CA LEU A 56 7.85 9.57 -9.41
C LEU A 56 8.50 9.33 -10.78
N PRO A 57 8.79 8.08 -11.15
CA PRO A 57 9.16 7.76 -12.53
C PRO A 57 8.13 8.33 -13.50
N ASN A 58 8.54 8.80 -14.67
CA ASN A 58 7.62 9.33 -15.67
C ASN A 58 6.55 8.29 -16.11
N ASN A 59 6.88 7.01 -16.00
CA ASN A 59 6.00 5.89 -16.30
C ASN A 59 5.72 5.13 -14.99
N VAL A 60 4.70 5.57 -14.25
CA VAL A 60 4.18 4.84 -13.09
C VAL A 60 3.23 3.76 -13.61
N ASP A 61 3.56 2.50 -13.38
CA ASP A 61 2.67 1.35 -13.63
C ASP A 61 2.15 0.76 -12.31
N ILE A 62 1.20 -0.18 -12.41
CA ILE A 62 0.58 -0.77 -11.23
C ILE A 62 1.56 -1.60 -10.39
N VAL A 63 2.54 -2.23 -11.04
CA VAL A 63 3.57 -3.05 -10.37
C VAL A 63 4.48 -2.18 -9.51
N PHE A 64 4.85 -1.00 -10.00
CA PHE A 64 5.60 -0.02 -9.25
C PHE A 64 4.82 0.45 -8.01
N VAL A 65 3.54 0.79 -8.17
CA VAL A 65 2.70 1.24 -7.05
C VAL A 65 2.46 0.10 -6.04
N GLU A 66 2.29 -1.13 -6.50
CA GLU A 66 2.18 -2.32 -5.66
C GLU A 66 3.43 -2.54 -4.80
N ASN A 67 4.60 -2.53 -5.42
CA ASN A 67 5.86 -2.65 -4.70
C ASN A 67 6.01 -1.54 -3.66
N LEU A 68 5.71 -0.30 -4.03
CA LEU A 68 5.72 0.81 -3.08
C LEU A 68 4.74 0.58 -1.91
N ALA A 69 3.52 0.14 -2.18
CA ALA A 69 2.51 -0.12 -1.17
C ALA A 69 2.93 -1.20 -0.16
N VAL A 70 3.58 -2.28 -0.61
CA VAL A 70 4.13 -3.33 0.27
C VAL A 70 5.17 -2.75 1.24
N TRP A 71 6.05 -1.89 0.74
CA TRP A 71 7.06 -1.22 1.55
C TRP A 71 6.43 -0.28 2.58
N TYR A 72 5.34 0.38 2.23
CA TYR A 72 4.66 1.31 3.13
C TYR A 72 3.88 0.62 4.23
N ASP A 73 3.28 -0.53 3.92
CA ASP A 73 2.69 -1.41 4.92
C ASP A 73 3.76 -1.94 5.88
N LYS A 74 4.91 -2.42 5.35
CA LYS A 74 6.04 -2.92 6.15
C LYS A 74 6.49 -1.92 7.22
N TYR A 75 6.57 -0.63 6.90
CA TYR A 75 6.98 0.40 7.86
C TYR A 75 5.82 1.22 8.44
N GLN A 76 4.57 0.91 8.10
CA GLN A 76 3.37 1.64 8.53
C GLN A 76 3.48 3.16 8.35
N CYS A 77 3.84 3.59 7.14
CA CYS A 77 4.07 4.99 6.78
C CYS A 77 3.12 5.48 5.69
N THR A 78 1.86 5.07 5.73
CA THR A 78 0.86 5.27 4.67
C THR A 78 0.46 6.73 4.43
N ALA A 79 0.34 7.56 5.47
CA ALA A 79 -0.25 8.90 5.36
C ALA A 79 0.53 9.90 4.46
N PRO A 80 1.86 10.06 4.56
CA PRO A 80 2.61 10.96 3.68
C PRO A 80 2.63 10.53 2.22
N ILE A 81 2.23 9.29 1.93
CA ILE A 81 2.53 8.63 0.67
C ILE A 81 1.29 8.31 -0.14
N ALA A 82 0.17 8.03 0.53
CA ALA A 82 -1.14 8.01 -0.09
C ALA A 82 -1.35 9.28 -0.94
N SER A 83 -0.94 10.46 -0.45
CA SER A 83 -1.01 11.72 -1.20
C SER A 83 -0.13 11.76 -2.45
N CYS A 84 1.05 11.12 -2.45
CA CYS A 84 1.96 11.07 -3.60
C CYS A 84 1.45 10.14 -4.71
N VAL A 85 0.84 9.02 -4.34
CA VAL A 85 0.45 7.98 -5.30
C VAL A 85 -1.03 7.98 -5.66
N GLN A 86 -1.87 8.75 -4.98
CA GLN A 86 -3.32 8.79 -5.21
C GLN A 86 -3.68 9.11 -6.67
N ALA A 87 -3.22 10.24 -7.21
CA ALA A 87 -3.56 10.62 -8.59
C ALA A 87 -3.03 9.64 -9.66
N PRO A 88 -1.76 9.16 -9.58
CA PRO A 88 -1.29 8.07 -10.44
C PRO A 88 -2.13 6.79 -10.32
N LEU A 89 -2.50 6.41 -9.09
CA LEU A 89 -3.25 5.18 -8.82
C LEU A 89 -4.70 5.26 -9.34
N GLU A 90 -5.38 6.39 -9.17
CA GLU A 90 -6.71 6.61 -9.75
C GLU A 90 -6.68 6.49 -11.27
N LYS A 91 -5.67 7.09 -11.91
CA LYS A 91 -5.47 6.96 -13.37
C LYS A 91 -5.25 5.50 -13.77
N LEU A 92 -4.40 4.78 -13.05
CA LEU A 92 -4.13 3.36 -13.29
C LEU A 92 -5.38 2.50 -13.09
N ALA A 93 -6.17 2.75 -12.04
CA ALA A 93 -7.39 2.02 -11.74
C ALA A 93 -8.48 2.21 -12.81
N VAL A 94 -8.51 3.36 -13.48
CA VAL A 94 -9.41 3.60 -14.61
C VAL A 94 -8.97 2.83 -15.86
N SER A 95 -7.67 2.78 -16.14
CA SER A 95 -7.11 2.11 -17.33
C SER A 95 -6.75 0.64 -17.13
N ALA A 96 -6.89 0.09 -15.92
CA ALA A 96 -6.49 -1.27 -15.59
C ALA A 96 -7.28 -2.29 -16.40
N SER A 97 -6.58 -3.31 -16.89
CA SER A 97 -7.19 -4.52 -17.46
C SER A 97 -7.94 -5.27 -16.36
N VAL A 98 -8.89 -6.15 -16.73
CA VAL A 98 -9.56 -7.05 -15.77
C VAL A 98 -8.53 -7.88 -15.00
N ASP A 99 -7.49 -8.34 -15.70
CA ASP A 99 -6.39 -9.10 -15.10
C ASP A 99 -5.59 -8.30 -14.07
N ASP A 100 -5.52 -6.98 -14.14
CA ASP A 100 -4.79 -6.14 -13.19
C ASP A 100 -5.65 -5.56 -12.06
N LEU A 101 -6.98 -5.72 -12.11
CA LEU A 101 -7.87 -5.20 -11.07
C LEU A 101 -7.55 -5.75 -9.68
N HIS A 102 -7.07 -6.99 -9.57
CA HIS A 102 -6.67 -7.57 -8.29
C HIS A 102 -5.49 -6.83 -7.64
N LYS A 103 -4.53 -6.33 -8.44
CA LYS A 103 -3.39 -5.53 -7.96
C LYS A 103 -3.85 -4.16 -7.50
N VAL A 104 -4.75 -3.52 -8.26
CA VAL A 104 -5.36 -2.25 -7.86
C VAL A 104 -6.11 -2.41 -6.53
N LEU A 105 -6.83 -3.52 -6.35
CA LEU A 105 -7.54 -3.82 -5.12
C LEU A 105 -6.59 -4.03 -3.94
N LEU A 106 -5.49 -4.77 -4.12
CA LEU A 106 -4.45 -4.98 -3.12
C LEU A 106 -3.83 -3.65 -2.70
N VAL A 107 -3.43 -2.81 -3.67
CA VAL A 107 -2.87 -1.48 -3.40
C VAL A 107 -3.86 -0.62 -2.62
N ALA A 108 -5.13 -0.64 -3.00
CA ALA A 108 -6.16 0.12 -2.28
C ALA A 108 -6.33 -0.33 -0.82
N CYS A 109 -6.13 -1.63 -0.53
CA CYS A 109 -6.10 -2.12 0.85
C CYS A 109 -4.87 -1.61 1.61
N LEU A 110 -3.68 -1.78 1.03
CA LEU A 110 -2.40 -1.42 1.67
C LEU A 110 -2.28 0.08 1.95
N LEU A 111 -2.88 0.91 1.10
CA LEU A 111 -2.86 2.36 1.23
C LEU A 111 -4.03 2.94 2.03
N ASP A 112 -4.94 2.09 2.54
CA ASP A 112 -6.18 2.51 3.19
C ASP A 112 -6.99 3.50 2.33
N ALA A 113 -7.20 3.15 1.06
CA ALA A 113 -7.89 3.96 0.06
C ALA A 113 -9.31 3.40 -0.21
N PRO A 114 -10.31 3.69 0.65
CA PRO A 114 -11.62 3.02 0.60
C PRO A 114 -12.40 3.27 -0.69
N HIS A 115 -12.24 4.45 -1.31
CA HIS A 115 -12.91 4.79 -2.57
C HIS A 115 -12.39 3.94 -3.75
N LEU A 116 -11.07 3.72 -3.83
CA LEU A 116 -10.46 2.83 -4.81
C LEU A 116 -10.80 1.38 -4.54
N PHE A 117 -10.81 0.97 -3.28
CA PHE A 117 -11.21 -0.38 -2.90
C PHE A 117 -12.65 -0.67 -3.36
N SER A 118 -13.59 0.21 -3.02
CA SER A 118 -15.00 0.03 -3.37
C SER A 118 -15.23 0.03 -4.88
N SER A 119 -14.61 0.95 -5.62
CA SER A 119 -14.79 1.03 -7.07
C SER A 119 -14.13 -0.15 -7.80
N THR A 120 -12.94 -0.58 -7.36
CA THR A 120 -12.22 -1.70 -7.96
C THR A 120 -12.90 -3.03 -7.66
N SER A 121 -13.31 -3.26 -6.41
CA SER A 121 -14.07 -4.47 -6.05
C SER A 121 -15.37 -4.56 -6.85
N TRP A 122 -16.08 -3.45 -7.04
CA TRP A 122 -17.25 -3.40 -7.91
C TRP A 122 -16.94 -3.80 -9.36
N LYS A 123 -15.87 -3.26 -9.96
CA LYS A 123 -15.44 -3.65 -11.32
C LYS A 123 -15.14 -5.15 -11.42
N ILE A 124 -14.48 -5.72 -10.42
CA ILE A 124 -14.19 -7.16 -10.37
C ILE A 124 -15.50 -7.96 -10.30
N LEU A 125 -16.43 -7.58 -9.44
CA LEU A 125 -17.72 -8.25 -9.28
C LEU A 125 -18.54 -8.24 -10.59
N VAL A 126 -18.56 -7.12 -11.30
CA VAL A 126 -19.27 -6.98 -12.59
C VAL A 126 -18.57 -7.73 -13.72
N ALA A 127 -17.24 -7.86 -13.69
CA ALA A 127 -16.47 -8.55 -14.73
C ALA A 127 -16.52 -10.09 -14.63
N GLN A 128 -17.07 -10.66 -13.55
CA GLN A 128 -17.32 -12.09 -13.47
C GLN A 128 -18.48 -12.45 -14.42
N GLU A 129 -18.20 -13.20 -15.49
CA GLU A 129 -19.19 -13.64 -16.49
C GLU A 129 -20.14 -14.74 -15.99
N GLU A 130 -19.90 -15.33 -14.81
CA GLU A 130 -20.81 -16.27 -14.20
C GLU A 130 -21.80 -15.52 -13.28
N PRO A 131 -23.12 -15.66 -13.49
CA PRO A 131 -24.08 -14.97 -12.66
C PRO A 131 -23.91 -15.44 -11.22
N PHE A 132 -23.87 -14.49 -10.27
CA PHE A 132 -23.97 -14.78 -8.83
C PHE A 132 -25.16 -15.70 -8.47
N LEU A 133 -26.14 -15.80 -9.38
CA LEU A 133 -27.30 -16.69 -9.35
C LEU A 133 -26.96 -18.19 -9.43
N ALA A 134 -25.75 -18.57 -9.85
CA ALA A 134 -25.31 -19.97 -9.90
C ALA A 134 -24.88 -20.52 -8.53
N ALA A 135 -24.73 -19.67 -7.51
CA ALA A 135 -24.34 -20.07 -6.16
C ALA A 135 -25.57 -20.05 -5.21
N PRO A 136 -26.19 -21.21 -4.92
CA PRO A 136 -27.41 -21.26 -4.10
C PRO A 136 -27.21 -20.82 -2.64
N GLU A 137 -25.96 -20.72 -2.16
CA GLU A 137 -25.64 -20.31 -0.79
C GLU A 137 -25.54 -18.78 -0.59
N THR A 138 -25.38 -18.00 -1.66
CA THR A 138 -25.19 -16.54 -1.55
C THR A 138 -26.50 -15.76 -1.62
N MET A 139 -27.54 -16.30 -2.29
CA MET A 139 -28.84 -15.61 -2.46
C MET A 139 -29.60 -15.32 -1.16
N ASN A 140 -29.26 -15.96 -0.04
CA ASN A 140 -29.89 -15.73 1.27
C ASN A 140 -28.96 -15.10 2.32
N HIS A 141 -27.79 -14.59 1.91
CA HIS A 141 -26.86 -14.02 2.87
C HIS A 141 -27.30 -12.60 3.29
N PRO A 142 -27.54 -12.33 4.58
CA PRO A 142 -28.15 -11.07 5.07
C PRO A 142 -27.29 -9.81 4.85
N ARG A 143 -26.11 -9.95 4.26
CA ARG A 143 -25.20 -8.85 3.92
C ARG A 143 -25.14 -8.53 2.42
N ILE A 144 -25.83 -9.28 1.56
CA ILE A 144 -25.92 -8.94 0.13
C ILE A 144 -27.08 -7.96 -0.04
N PRO A 145 -26.84 -6.72 -0.47
CA PRO A 145 -27.90 -5.76 -0.68
C PRO A 145 -28.84 -6.21 -1.81
N VAL A 146 -30.15 -6.23 -1.53
CA VAL A 146 -31.19 -6.74 -2.43
C VAL A 146 -31.24 -6.00 -3.78
N TYR A 147 -30.77 -4.75 -3.84
CA TYR A 147 -30.70 -3.98 -5.10
C TYR A 147 -29.65 -4.50 -6.09
N LEU A 148 -28.78 -5.44 -5.68
CA LEU A 148 -27.84 -6.14 -6.57
C LEU A 148 -28.46 -7.34 -7.27
N LEU A 149 -29.70 -7.72 -6.93
CA LEU A 149 -30.39 -8.92 -7.43
C LEU A 149 -31.55 -8.60 -8.38
N SER A 150 -31.74 -7.33 -8.73
CA SER A 150 -32.83 -6.89 -9.59
C SER A 150 -32.25 -6.23 -10.84
N GLU A 151 -32.45 -6.85 -12.00
CA GLU A 151 -32.38 -6.17 -13.31
C GLU A 151 -33.50 -5.13 -13.45
#